data_AF-A0A7V4YR94-F1
#
_entry.id   AF-A0A7V4YR94-F1
#
_cell.length_a   1.000
_cell.length_b   1.000
_cell.length_c   1.000
_cell.angle_alpha   90.00
_cell.angle_beta   90.00
_cell.angle_gamma   90.00
#
_symmetry.space_group_name_H-M   'P 1'
#
loop_
_entity.id
_entity.type
_entity.pdbx_description
1 polymer ?
#
loop_
_entity_poly.entity_id
_entity_poly.type
_entity_poly.pdbx_seq_one_letter_code
_entity_poly.pdbx_strand_id
1 'polypeptide(L)'
;FSGDFNPIHVDEEFAKMVGLGGTIAHGAIGMAYIMKMLHAEFGEKFYEMGRFIIKFISPMRPGFELRTFGEVKEISDDTIYLSIGIEKIDDASKLIVGEAWIGKGAHSSDG
;
A
#
# COMPACT_ATOMS: atom_id res chain seq x y z
N PHE A 1 16.45 6.32 0.06
CA PHE A 1 15.73 7.60 -0.10
C PHE A 1 14.90 7.53 -1.37
N SER A 2 13.64 7.97 -1.34
CA SER A 2 12.71 7.92 -2.47
C SER A 2 13.06 8.91 -3.60
N GLY A 3 13.93 9.89 -3.34
CA GLY A 3 14.17 11.02 -4.24
C GLY A 3 13.03 12.05 -4.24
N ASP A 4 12.00 11.84 -3.42
CA ASP A 4 10.86 12.74 -3.26
C ASP A 4 11.13 13.73 -2.12
N PHE A 5 11.47 14.95 -2.52
CA PHE A 5 11.73 16.08 -1.63
C PHE A 5 10.54 17.05 -1.56
N ASN A 6 9.34 16.60 -1.87
CA ASN A 6 8.16 17.45 -1.77
C ASN A 6 8.01 17.95 -0.31
N PRO A 7 7.97 19.28 -0.07
CA PRO A 7 7.96 19.85 1.28
C PRO A 7 6.79 19.37 2.15
N ILE A 8 5.69 18.88 1.56
CA ILE A 8 4.56 18.30 2.30
C ILE A 8 4.95 17.13 3.22
N HIS A 9 6.12 16.50 2.98
CA HIS A 9 6.62 15.38 3.76
C HIS A 9 7.58 15.76 4.89
N VAL A 10 8.19 16.96 4.83
CA VAL A 10 9.31 17.33 5.72
C VAL A 10 9.16 18.70 6.37
N ASP A 11 8.32 19.57 5.82
CA ASP A 11 8.05 20.92 6.31
C ASP A 11 6.60 21.00 6.82
N GLU A 12 6.45 21.08 8.13
CA GLU A 12 5.15 21.10 8.79
C GLU A 12 4.35 22.38 8.46
N GLU A 13 5.02 23.53 8.38
CA GLU A 13 4.38 24.81 8.08
C GLU A 13 3.89 24.82 6.64
N PHE A 14 4.71 24.34 5.69
CA PHE A 14 4.30 24.19 4.31
C PHE A 14 3.12 23.21 4.18
N ALA A 15 3.17 22.06 4.84
CA ALA A 15 2.09 21.08 4.80
C ALA A 15 0.78 21.62 5.38
N LYS A 16 0.83 22.40 6.47
CA LYS A 16 -0.33 23.12 7.01
C LYS A 16 -0.87 24.15 6.02
N MET A 17 0.03 24.95 5.41
CA MET A 17 -0.32 26.00 4.45
C MET A 17 -1.10 25.46 3.23
N VAL A 18 -0.75 24.28 2.73
CA VAL A 18 -1.45 23.63 1.61
C VAL A 18 -2.69 22.83 2.03
N GLY A 19 -3.14 22.97 3.28
CA GLY A 19 -4.38 22.38 3.79
C GLY A 19 -4.27 20.92 4.25
N LEU A 20 -3.06 20.38 4.40
CA LEU A 20 -2.86 19.02 4.92
C LEU A 20 -2.84 18.97 6.44
N GLY A 21 -2.88 20.09 7.16
CA GLY A 21 -2.91 20.12 8.63
C GLY A 21 -1.63 19.61 9.33
N GLY A 22 -0.54 19.43 8.59
CA GLY A 22 0.75 18.90 9.06
C GLY A 22 1.36 17.93 8.05
N THR A 23 2.59 17.47 8.31
CA THR A 23 3.31 16.56 7.40
C THR A 23 2.58 15.24 7.22
N ILE A 24 2.74 14.66 6.03
CA ILE A 24 2.21 13.35 5.66
C ILE A 24 3.34 12.43 5.22
N ALA A 25 3.21 11.13 5.48
CA ALA A 25 4.19 10.15 5.02
C ALA A 25 4.18 10.05 3.49
N HIS A 26 5.34 9.78 2.88
CA HIS A 26 5.44 9.48 1.45
C HIS A 26 4.57 8.28 1.08
N GLY A 27 3.88 8.34 -0.06
CA GLY A 27 3.11 7.20 -0.57
C GLY A 27 3.97 5.94 -0.79
N ALA A 28 5.25 6.13 -1.13
CA ALA A 28 6.24 5.06 -1.26
C ALA A 28 6.43 4.23 0.03
N ILE A 29 6.24 4.83 1.22
CA ILE A 29 6.33 4.11 2.50
C ILE A 29 5.17 3.11 2.61
N GLY A 30 3.95 3.55 2.31
CA GLY A 30 2.78 2.67 2.30
C GLY A 30 2.91 1.54 1.28
N MET A 31 3.40 1.84 0.07
CA MET A 31 3.69 0.82 -0.94
C MET A 31 4.72 -0.19 -0.44
N ALA A 32 5.80 0.26 0.21
CA ALA A 32 6.82 -0.63 0.75
C ALA A 32 6.26 -1.57 1.85
N TYR A 33 5.33 -1.09 2.68
CA TYR A 33 4.66 -1.95 3.66
C TYR A 33 3.78 -3.02 3.01
N ILE A 34 3.04 -2.69 1.95
CA ILE A 34 2.28 -3.67 1.16
C ILE A 34 3.21 -4.71 0.55
N MET A 35 4.31 -4.28 -0.10
CA MET A 35 5.28 -5.20 -0.69
C MET A 35 5.93 -6.11 0.36
N LYS A 36 6.26 -5.57 1.54
CA LYS A 36 6.79 -6.34 2.65
C LYS A 36 5.80 -7.40 3.13
N MET A 37 4.51 -7.05 3.26
CA MET A 37 3.46 -7.99 3.64
C MET A 37 3.31 -9.11 2.60
N LEU A 38 3.22 -8.76 1.31
CA LEU A 38 3.09 -9.74 0.22
C LEU A 38 4.30 -10.66 0.14
N HIS A 39 5.51 -10.11 0.31
CA HIS A 39 6.72 -10.93 0.37
C HIS A 39 6.78 -11.82 1.61
N ALA A 40 6.32 -11.35 2.77
CA ALA A 40 6.28 -12.16 3.98
C ALA A 40 5.35 -13.38 3.84
N GLU A 41 4.25 -13.25 3.09
CA GLU A 41 3.29 -14.33 2.87
C GLU A 41 3.71 -15.27 1.72
N PHE A 42 4.15 -14.72 0.59
CA PHE A 42 4.38 -15.48 -0.65
C PHE A 42 5.86 -15.70 -1.00
N GLY A 43 6.79 -15.08 -0.27
CA GLY A 43 8.22 -15.17 -0.52
C GLY A 43 8.63 -14.66 -1.90
N GLU A 44 9.61 -15.32 -2.52
CA GLU A 44 10.11 -15.00 -3.86
C GLU A 44 9.02 -15.10 -4.94
N LYS A 45 7.98 -15.93 -4.73
CA LYS A 45 6.88 -16.05 -5.71
C LYS A 45 6.18 -14.72 -5.95
N PHE A 46 6.10 -13.84 -4.94
CA PHE A 46 5.54 -12.50 -5.16
C PHE A 46 6.38 -11.67 -6.13
N TYR A 47 7.71 -11.79 -6.10
CA TYR A 47 8.58 -11.05 -7.02
C TYR A 47 8.63 -11.68 -8.41
N GLU A 48 8.52 -13.01 -8.50
CA GLU A 48 8.55 -13.73 -9.78
C GLU A 48 7.23 -13.66 -10.56
N MET A 49 6.10 -13.68 -9.85
CA MET A 49 4.77 -13.86 -10.44
C MET A 49 3.66 -13.09 -9.70
N GLY A 50 4.02 -12.06 -8.95
CA GLY A 50 3.07 -11.19 -8.28
C GLY A 50 2.84 -9.89 -9.04
N ARG A 51 1.60 -9.41 -9.03
CA ARG A 51 1.28 -8.00 -9.31
C ARG A 51 0.39 -7.45 -8.21
N PHE A 52 0.40 -6.13 -8.06
CA PHE A 52 -0.61 -5.46 -7.27
C PHE A 52 -0.88 -4.05 -7.81
N ILE A 53 -2.08 -3.55 -7.55
CA ILE A 53 -2.48 -2.17 -7.78
C ILE A 53 -3.03 -1.60 -6.47
N ILE A 54 -2.73 -0.35 -6.17
CA ILE A 54 -3.20 0.32 -4.95
C ILE A 54 -3.77 1.69 -5.27
N LYS A 55 -4.68 2.13 -4.40
CA LYS A 55 -5.23 3.47 -4.33
C LYS A 55 -4.97 4.05 -2.94
N PHE A 56 -4.43 5.25 -2.91
CA PHE A 56 -4.29 6.04 -1.70
C PHE A 56 -5.64 6.68 -1.37
N ILE A 57 -6.23 6.31 -0.22
CA ILE A 57 -7.55 6.78 0.21
C ILE A 57 -7.41 8.02 1.09
N SER A 58 -6.46 8.00 2.02
CA SER A 58 -6.19 9.14 2.89
C SER A 58 -4.72 9.19 3.31
N PRO A 59 -4.18 10.37 3.66
CA PRO A 59 -2.78 10.49 4.02
C PRO A 59 -2.44 9.71 5.30
N MET A 60 -1.31 9.01 5.26
CA MET A 60 -0.65 8.47 6.44
C MET A 60 0.09 9.59 7.18
N ARG A 61 0.11 9.54 8.51
CA ARG A 61 0.77 10.56 9.34
C ARG A 61 1.67 9.93 10.40
N PRO A 62 2.71 10.65 10.86
CA PRO A 62 3.45 10.26 12.05
C PRO A 62 2.52 10.03 13.25
N GLY A 63 2.81 9.01 14.04
CA GLY A 63 2.02 8.63 15.23
C GLY A 63 0.82 7.72 14.95
N PHE A 64 0.46 7.45 13.69
CA PHE A 64 -0.56 6.44 13.39
C PHE A 64 -0.03 5.03 13.68
N GLU A 65 -0.84 4.22 14.36
CA GLU A 65 -0.65 2.78 14.44
C GLU A 65 -1.38 2.11 13.26
N LEU A 66 -0.64 1.31 12.49
CA LEU A 66 -1.10 0.81 11.19
C LEU A 66 -1.09 -0.71 11.13
N ARG A 67 -2.07 -1.27 10.42
CA ARG A 67 -2.12 -2.68 10.04
C ARG A 67 -2.19 -2.81 8.52
N THR A 68 -1.26 -3.58 7.95
CA THR A 68 -1.40 -4.11 6.59
C THR A 68 -2.29 -5.33 6.61
N PHE A 69 -3.15 -5.50 5.61
CA PHE A 69 -4.00 -6.67 5.48
C PHE A 69 -4.04 -7.18 4.05
N GLY A 70 -4.31 -8.48 3.91
CA GLY A 70 -4.65 -9.17 2.68
C GLY A 70 -5.80 -10.14 2.95
N GLU A 71 -6.78 -10.17 2.06
CA GLU A 71 -7.92 -11.08 2.14
C GLU A 71 -8.09 -11.76 0.79
N VAL A 72 -7.99 -13.09 0.78
CA VAL A 72 -8.19 -13.89 -0.42
C VAL A 72 -9.63 -13.75 -0.88
N LYS A 73 -9.80 -13.35 -2.14
CA LYS A 73 -11.11 -13.23 -2.79
C LYS A 73 -11.39 -14.42 -3.69
N GLU A 74 -10.35 -14.96 -4.33
CA GLU A 74 -10.47 -16.13 -5.20
C GLU A 74 -9.17 -16.94 -5.20
N ILE A 75 -9.31 -18.27 -5.26
CA ILE A 75 -8.22 -19.21 -5.53
C ILE A 75 -8.62 -20.03 -6.76
N SER A 76 -7.77 -19.98 -7.78
CA SER A 76 -7.84 -20.81 -8.98
C SER A 76 -6.56 -21.67 -9.07
N ASP A 77 -6.53 -22.65 -9.97
CA ASP A 77 -5.43 -23.63 -10.06
C ASP A 77 -4.04 -23.00 -10.10
N ASP A 78 -3.89 -21.86 -10.78
CA ASP A 78 -2.60 -21.20 -11.03
C ASP A 78 -2.55 -19.74 -10.55
N THR A 79 -3.57 -19.21 -9.86
CA THR A 79 -3.61 -17.80 -9.41
C THR A 79 -4.42 -17.59 -8.12
N ILE A 80 -3.86 -16.83 -7.19
CA ILE A 80 -4.54 -16.30 -6.00
C ILE A 80 -4.84 -14.81 -6.23
N TYR A 81 -6.08 -14.40 -6.05
CA TYR A 81 -6.50 -12.99 -6.09
C TYR A 81 -6.88 -12.52 -4.69
N LEU A 82 -6.35 -11.38 -4.27
CA LEU A 82 -6.52 -10.80 -2.94
C LEU A 82 -6.98 -9.35 -3.03
N SER A 83 -7.83 -8.93 -2.10
CA SER A 83 -7.87 -7.51 -1.72
C SER A 83 -6.78 -7.25 -0.69
N ILE A 84 -6.08 -6.12 -0.81
CA ILE A 84 -4.99 -5.74 0.08
C ILE A 84 -5.18 -4.30 0.58
N GLY A 85 -4.49 -3.93 1.65
CA GLY A 85 -4.50 -2.53 2.08
C GLY A 85 -3.77 -2.24 3.37
N ILE A 86 -3.85 -0.98 3.78
CA ILE A 86 -3.38 -0.46 5.06
C ILE A 86 -4.53 0.28 5.71
N GLU A 87 -4.73 0.03 6.99
CA GLU A 87 -5.71 0.73 7.81
C GLU A 87 -5.11 1.17 9.15
N LYS A 88 -5.76 2.13 9.79
CA LYS A 88 -5.42 2.49 11.17
C LYS A 88 -5.96 1.44 12.14
N ILE A 89 -5.19 1.12 13.16
CA ILE A 89 -5.59 0.15 14.19
C ILE A 89 -6.70 0.70 15.09
N ASP A 90 -6.70 2.01 15.34
CA ASP A 90 -7.62 2.67 16.27
C ASP A 90 -9.09 2.60 15.84
N ASP A 91 -9.37 2.83 14.56
CA ASP A 91 -10.73 2.97 14.03
C ASP A 91 -10.98 2.22 12.71
N ALA A 92 -10.02 1.40 12.25
CA ALA A 92 -10.07 0.65 11.00
C ALA A 92 -10.25 1.50 9.73
N SER A 93 -9.99 2.81 9.78
CA SER A 93 -10.03 3.68 8.60
C SER A 93 -9.01 3.22 7.57
N LYS A 94 -9.45 2.99 6.33
CA LYS A 94 -8.59 2.60 5.22
C LYS A 94 -7.75 3.80 4.75
N LEU A 95 -6.43 3.62 4.75
CA LEU A 95 -5.47 4.60 4.23
C LEU A 95 -5.04 4.24 2.81
N ILE A 96 -4.86 2.95 2.56
CA ILE A 96 -4.56 2.38 1.24
C ILE A 96 -5.45 1.16 1.05
N VAL A 97 -6.01 1.02 -0.14
CA VAL A 97 -6.72 -0.20 -0.57
C VAL A 97 -6.18 -0.63 -1.92
N GLY A 98 -6.34 -1.89 -2.26
CA GLY A 98 -5.86 -2.38 -3.54
C GLY A 98 -6.20 -3.84 -3.76
N GLU A 99 -5.60 -4.34 -4.83
CA GLU A 99 -5.77 -5.69 -5.31
C GLU A 99 -4.40 -6.30 -5.61
N ALA A 100 -4.24 -7.58 -5.35
CA ALA A 100 -3.03 -8.33 -5.65
C ALA A 100 -3.37 -9.67 -6.31
N TRP A 101 -2.49 -10.11 -7.21
CA TRP A 101 -2.58 -11.40 -7.87
C TRP A 101 -1.23 -12.09 -7.73
N ILE A 102 -1.23 -13.36 -7.34
CA ILE A 102 -0.05 -14.21 -7.23
C ILE A 102 -0.23 -15.41 -8.15
N GLY A 103 0.60 -15.55 -9.19
CA GLY A 103 0.54 -16.66 -10.13
C GLY A 103 0.61 -16.25 -11.61
N LYS A 104 0.46 -17.21 -12.53
CA LYS A 104 0.69 -17.00 -13.98
C LYS A 104 -0.23 -15.93 -14.62
N GLY A 105 -1.42 -15.70 -14.05
CA GLY A 105 -2.37 -14.68 -14.52
C GLY A 105 -2.08 -13.26 -14.01
N ALA A 106 -1.10 -13.08 -13.12
CA ALA A 106 -0.79 -11.78 -12.54
C ALA A 106 -0.31 -10.75 -13.56
N HIS A 107 0.30 -11.16 -14.68
CA HIS A 107 0.77 -10.21 -15.71
C HIS A 107 -0.18 -10.05 -16.91
N SER A 108 -1.34 -10.73 -16.92
CA SER A 108 -2.32 -10.58 -18.00
C SER A 108 -3.35 -9.48 -17.73
N SER A 109 -3.51 -8.63 -18.74
CA SER A 109 -4.42 -7.49 -18.94
C SER A 109 -4.12 -6.19 -18.18
N ASP A 110 -3.40 -5.32 -18.89
CA ASP A 110 -3.76 -3.91 -19.02
C ASP A 110 -5.28 -3.79 -19.25
N GLY A 111 -5.92 -2.94 -18.46
CA GLY A 111 -7.23 -2.37 -18.70
C GLY A 111 -7.14 -0.87 -18.51
#